data_AF-A0A960CUA8-F1
#
_entry.id   AF-A0A960CUA8-F1
#
_cell.length_a   1.000
_cell.length_b   1.000
_cell.length_c   1.000
_cell.angle_alpha   90.00
_cell.angle_beta   90.00
_cell.angle_gamma   90.00
#
_symmetry.space_group_name_H-M   'P 1'
#
loop_
_entity.id
_entity.type
_entity.pdbx_description
1 polymer ?
#
loop_
_entity_poly.entity_id
_entity_poly.type
_entity_poly.pdbx_seq_one_letter_code
_entity_poly.pdbx_strand_id
1 'polypeptide(L)'
;MCDGAVMADRYVLRGTELRYCLTRLLQLQGQSSVTELVAALDDWNFIVPGRPTKTVSDALRWEMRRDRVRRRGRGRYSAAGMPRGTEHRIITRVQAMRDAAESLKAGQETPHPGLRAG
;
A
#
# COMPACT_ATOMS: atom_id res chain seq x y z
N MET A 1 4.07 19.35 -0.32
CA MET A 1 4.54 18.56 -1.46
C MET A 1 5.56 17.58 -0.90
N CYS A 2 5.30 16.28 -0.96
CA CYS A 2 6.21 15.28 -0.40
C CYS A 2 6.71 14.42 -1.55
N ASP A 3 7.99 14.60 -1.85
CA ASP A 3 8.74 13.92 -2.90
C ASP A 3 8.91 12.43 -2.54
N GLY A 4 8.30 11.56 -3.34
CA GLY A 4 8.47 10.11 -3.25
C GLY A 4 9.81 9.73 -3.86
N ALA A 5 10.86 9.66 -3.05
CA ALA A 5 12.17 9.26 -3.56
C ALA A 5 12.14 7.80 -4.01
N VAL A 6 12.33 7.59 -5.31
CA VAL A 6 12.42 6.30 -6.00
C VAL A 6 13.68 5.58 -5.56
N MET A 7 13.55 4.37 -5.01
CA MET A 7 14.67 3.43 -4.92
C MET A 7 14.42 2.27 -5.89
N ALA A 8 14.80 2.57 -7.14
CA ALA A 8 15.03 1.73 -8.32
C ALA A 8 13.86 1.20 -9.16
N ASP A 9 12.73 0.73 -8.63
CA ASP A 9 11.59 0.30 -9.51
C ASP A 9 10.25 0.15 -8.77
N ARG A 10 10.18 0.70 -7.55
CA ARG A 10 9.04 0.50 -6.64
C ARG A 10 8.59 1.81 -6.06
N TYR A 11 7.28 1.95 -5.89
CA TYR A 11 6.70 3.17 -5.36
C TYR A 11 6.86 3.20 -3.84
N VAL A 12 7.60 4.21 -3.33
CA VAL A 12 7.93 4.30 -1.90
C VAL A 12 6.80 4.94 -1.12
N LEU A 13 6.12 4.15 -0.29
CA LEU A 13 5.05 4.65 0.56
C LEU A 13 5.60 5.36 1.80
N ARG A 14 5.14 6.60 2.02
CA ARG A 14 5.56 7.40 3.18
C ARG A 14 4.37 7.86 4.01
N GLY A 15 4.51 7.74 5.34
CA GLY A 15 3.62 8.35 6.34
C GLY A 15 2.12 8.11 6.09
N THR A 16 1.44 9.13 5.54
CA THR A 16 0.00 9.11 5.26
C THR A 16 -0.39 8.15 4.14
N GLU A 17 0.45 8.00 3.11
CA GLU A 17 0.17 7.13 1.97
C GLU A 17 0.15 5.66 2.39
N LEU A 18 1.12 5.25 3.21
CA LEU A 18 1.13 3.93 3.84
C LEU A 18 -0.16 3.68 4.63
N ARG A 19 -0.61 4.65 5.43
CA ARG A 19 -1.84 4.51 6.24
C ARG A 19 -3.08 4.33 5.38
N TYR A 20 -3.16 5.04 4.25
CA TYR A 20 -4.27 4.93 3.30
C TYR A 20 -4.25 3.58 2.58
N CYS A 21 -3.09 3.12 2.11
CA CYS A 21 -2.94 1.79 1.52
C CYS A 21 -3.34 0.69 2.50
N LEU A 22 -2.87 0.74 3.76
CA LEU A 22 -3.21 -0.26 4.77
C LEU A 22 -4.71 -0.30 5.07
N THR A 23 -5.34 0.88 5.17
CA THR A 23 -6.80 0.96 5.37
C THR A 23 -7.54 0.35 4.17
N ARG A 24 -7.09 0.64 2.95
CA ARG A 24 -7.69 0.09 1.73
C ARG A 24 -7.51 -1.42 1.63
N LEU A 25 -6.33 -1.95 1.95
CA LEU A 25 -6.07 -3.39 2.00
C LEU A 25 -6.98 -4.08 3.01
N LEU A 26 -7.15 -3.50 4.20
CA LEU A 26 -8.08 -4.02 5.21
C LEU A 26 -9.55 -3.96 4.78
N GLN A 27 -9.94 -3.00 3.94
CA GLN A 27 -11.30 -2.98 3.37
C GLN A 27 -11.50 -4.09 2.33
N LEU A 28 -10.48 -4.39 1.52
CA LEU A 28 -10.54 -5.41 0.48
C LEU A 28 -10.45 -6.84 1.04
N GLN A 29 -9.53 -7.06 1.98
CA GLN A 29 -9.26 -8.37 2.60
C GLN A 29 -10.12 -8.62 3.85
N GLY A 30 -10.72 -7.57 4.42
CA GLY A 30 -11.53 -7.63 5.64
C GLY A 30 -10.69 -7.76 6.92
N GLN A 31 -10.08 -8.92 7.15
CA GLN A 31 -9.24 -9.20 8.31
C GLN A 31 -7.86 -9.69 7.89
N SER A 32 -6.82 -8.91 8.23
CA SER A 32 -5.43 -9.23 7.84
C SER A 32 -4.46 -9.03 8.99
N SER A 33 -3.39 -9.81 8.96
CA SER A 33 -2.22 -9.72 9.83
C SER A 33 -1.18 -8.74 9.27
N VAL A 34 -0.23 -8.32 10.11
CA VAL A 34 0.86 -7.42 9.68
C VAL A 34 1.67 -8.05 8.53
N THR A 35 1.91 -9.36 8.57
CA THR A 35 2.65 -10.09 7.54
C THR A 35 1.89 -10.17 6.23
N GLU A 36 0.59 -10.44 6.27
CA GLU A 36 -0.28 -10.42 5.08
C GLU A 36 -0.36 -9.01 4.47
N LEU A 37 -0.42 -7.97 5.30
CA LEU A 37 -0.41 -6.58 4.83
C LEU A 37 0.92 -6.21 4.18
N VAL A 38 2.05 -6.67 4.71
CA VAL A 38 3.36 -6.45 4.09
C VAL A 38 3.48 -7.19 2.76
N ALA A 39 3.02 -8.45 2.69
CA ALA A 39 3.01 -9.22 1.44
C ALA A 39 2.13 -8.55 0.38
N ALA A 40 0.93 -8.09 0.75
CA ALA A 40 0.04 -7.40 -0.18
C ALA A 40 0.57 -6.04 -0.66
N LEU A 41 1.39 -5.36 0.16
CA LEU A 41 2.11 -4.17 -0.29
C LEU A 41 3.18 -4.52 -1.33
N ASP A 42 3.90 -5.62 -1.13
CA ASP A 42 4.91 -6.11 -2.08
C ASP A 42 4.26 -6.54 -3.41
N ASP A 43 3.11 -7.23 -3.35
CA ASP A 43 2.30 -7.60 -4.53
C ASP A 43 1.84 -6.39 -5.35
N TRP A 44 1.59 -5.26 -4.67
CA TRP A 44 1.22 -3.99 -5.31
C TRP A 44 2.43 -3.16 -5.75
N ASN A 45 3.63 -3.74 -5.69
CA ASN A 45 4.90 -3.09 -6.02
C ASN A 45 5.19 -1.83 -5.17
N PHE A 46 4.65 -1.82 -3.94
CA PHE A 46 4.90 -0.77 -2.96
C PHE A 46 6.03 -1.17 -2.03
N ILE A 47 6.94 -0.22 -1.76
CA ILE A 47 8.02 -0.42 -0.81
C ILE A 47 7.88 0.56 0.36
N VAL A 48 8.17 0.08 1.56
CA VAL A 48 8.15 0.90 2.79
C VAL A 48 9.59 1.10 3.24
N PRO A 49 10.05 2.34 3.43
CA PRO A 49 11.43 2.60 3.84
C PRO A 49 11.67 2.09 5.28
N GLY A 50 12.87 1.52 5.49
CA GLY A 50 13.30 1.03 6.80
C GLY A 50 12.76 -0.37 7.13
N ARG A 51 12.12 -0.52 8.30
CA ARG A 51 11.63 -1.82 8.81
C ARG A 51 10.13 -1.97 8.51
N PRO A 52 9.71 -2.65 7.42
CA PRO A 52 8.32 -2.66 6.94
C PRO A 52 7.34 -3.12 8.01
N THR A 53 7.62 -4.22 8.72
CA THR A 53 6.76 -4.75 9.79
C THR A 53 6.54 -3.75 10.93
N LYS A 54 7.58 -2.99 11.31
CA LYS A 54 7.48 -1.98 12.37
C LYS A 54 6.70 -0.76 11.89
N THR A 55 7.01 -0.29 10.69
CA THR A 55 6.32 0.88 10.11
C THR A 55 4.84 0.58 9.89
N VAL A 56 4.48 -0.60 9.40
CA VAL A 56 3.09 -1.07 9.28
C VAL A 56 2.43 -1.16 10.66
N SER A 57 3.10 -1.76 11.64
CA SER A 57 2.55 -1.85 13.01
C SER A 57 2.30 -0.47 13.65
N ASP A 58 3.23 0.47 13.48
CA ASP A 58 3.08 1.84 14.01
C ASP A 58 2.02 2.64 13.23
N ALA A 59 1.88 2.43 11.92
CA ALA A 59 0.81 3.00 11.12
C ALA A 59 -0.58 2.46 11.54
N LEU A 60 -0.71 1.15 11.75
CA LEU A 60 -1.93 0.52 12.25
C LEU A 60 -2.28 1.05 13.65
N ARG A 61 -1.29 1.20 14.54
CA ARG A 61 -1.50 1.81 15.85
C ARG A 61 -2.05 3.23 15.75
N TRP A 62 -1.61 4.00 14.75
CA TRP A 62 -2.10 5.35 14.53
C TRP A 62 -3.55 5.38 13.99
N GLU A 63 -3.88 4.50 13.05
CA GLU A 63 -5.26 4.39 12.52
C GLU A 63 -6.23 3.79 13.55
N MET A 64 -5.76 2.93 14.45
CA MET A 64 -6.55 2.47 15.61
C MET A 64 -6.93 3.63 16.54
N ARG A 65 -6.02 4.57 16.80
CA ARG A 65 -6.32 5.77 17.62
C ARG A 65 -7.36 6.69 16.97
N ARG A 66 -7.57 6.56 15.66
CA ARG A 66 -8.55 7.34 14.88
C ARG A 66 -9.87 6.59 14.66
N ASP A 67 -10.04 5.42 15.29
CA ASP A 67 -11.18 4.52 15.12
C ASP A 67 -11.43 4.11 13.65
N ARG A 68 -10.35 4.03 12.86
CA ARG A 68 -10.41 3.62 11.45
C ARG A 68 -10.01 2.17 11.24
N VAL A 69 -9.25 1.63 12.19
CA VAL A 69 -8.82 0.23 12.22
C VAL A 69 -9.18 -0.32 13.59
N ARG A 70 -9.64 -1.57 13.65
CA ARG A 70 -9.90 -2.29 14.89
C ARG A 70 -9.10 -3.57 14.92
N ARG A 71 -8.52 -3.86 16.09
CA ARG A 71 -7.85 -5.14 16.34
C ARG A 71 -8.92 -6.19 16.64
N ARG A 72 -8.98 -7.26 15.85
CA ARG A 72 -9.99 -8.32 15.97
C ARG A 72 -9.48 -9.56 16.72
N GLY A 73 -8.19 -9.62 17.05
CA GLY A 73 -7.60 -10.75 17.78
C GLY A 73 -6.07 -10.67 17.89
N ARG A 74 -5.42 -11.83 18.05
CA ARG A 74 -3.96 -11.92 18.16
C ARG A 74 -3.31 -11.62 16.81
N GLY A 75 -2.78 -10.41 16.65
CA GLY A 75 -2.04 -9.98 15.46
C GLY A 75 -2.89 -9.68 14.22
N ARG A 76 -4.23 -9.70 14.33
CA ARG A 76 -5.16 -9.47 13.21
C ARG A 76 -5.91 -8.14 13.36
N TYR A 77 -6.02 -7.43 12.26
CA TYR A 77 -6.61 -6.10 12.16
C TYR A 77 -7.72 -6.13 11.12
N SER A 78 -8.75 -5.30 11.30
CA SER A 78 -9.80 -5.06 10.32
C SER A 78 -10.06 -3.58 10.15
N ALA A 79 -10.59 -3.17 9.00
CA ALA A 79 -11.14 -1.85 8.84
C ALA A 79 -12.30 -1.64 9.84
N ALA A 80 -12.39 -0.43 10.39
CA ALA A 80 -13.53 0.02 11.18
C ALA A 80 -14.44 0.89 10.31
N GLY A 81 -15.67 1.14 10.76
CA GLY A 81 -16.64 1.94 10.02
C GLY A 81 -16.09 3.35 9.73
N MET A 82 -16.06 3.74 8.45
CA MET A 82 -15.50 5.02 8.01
C MET A 82 -16.56 5.86 7.28
N PRO A 83 -16.57 7.19 7.48
CA PRO A 83 -17.42 8.07 6.67
C PRO A 83 -17.08 7.97 5.18
N ARG A 84 -18.10 7.85 4.32
CA ARG A 84 -17.96 7.65 2.86
C ARG A 84 -17.05 8.66 2.17
N GLY A 85 -17.01 9.91 2.64
CA GLY A 85 -16.12 10.93 2.08
C GLY A 85 -14.63 10.69 2.34
N THR A 86 -14.29 10.14 3.51
CA THR A 86 -12.89 9.76 3.81
C THR A 86 -12.51 8.50 3.04
N GLU A 87 -13.42 7.54 2.95
CA GLU A 87 -13.26 6.33 2.16
C GLU A 87 -12.99 6.67 0.69
N HIS A 88 -13.83 7.50 0.07
CA HIS A 88 -13.64 7.91 -1.33
C HIS A 88 -12.27 8.58 -1.54
N ARG A 89 -11.86 9.47 -0.64
CA ARG A 89 -10.53 10.11 -0.72
C ARG A 89 -9.39 9.09 -0.64
N ILE A 90 -9.51 8.09 0.24
CA ILE A 90 -8.53 7.01 0.37
C ILE A 90 -8.49 6.18 -0.91
N ILE A 91 -9.64 5.78 -1.44
CA ILE A 91 -9.75 4.97 -2.66
C ILE A 91 -9.09 5.70 -3.84
N THR A 92 -9.48 6.95 -4.10
CA THR A 92 -8.95 7.74 -5.21
C THR A 92 -7.44 7.94 -5.07
N ARG A 93 -6.95 8.20 -3.85
CA ARG A 93 -5.52 8.40 -3.62
C ARG A 93 -4.73 7.10 -3.80
N VAL A 94 -5.25 5.97 -3.31
CA VAL A 94 -4.61 4.66 -3.49
C VAL A 94 -4.61 4.24 -4.95
N GLN A 95 -5.69 4.51 -5.69
CA GLN A 95 -5.73 4.24 -7.13
C GLN A 95 -4.64 5.04 -7.87
N ALA A 96 -4.54 6.35 -7.62
CA ALA A 96 -3.49 7.17 -8.24
C ALA A 96 -2.06 6.68 -7.91
N MET A 97 -1.83 6.15 -6.70
CA MET A 97 -0.54 5.56 -6.34
C MET A 97 -0.28 4.24 -7.09
N ARG A 98 -1.33 3.44 -7.31
CA ARG A 98 -1.22 2.21 -8.11
C ARG A 98 -0.94 2.53 -9.58
N ASP A 99 -1.64 3.50 -10.15
CA ASP A 99 -1.40 3.93 -11.54
C ASP A 99 0.03 4.45 -11.71
N ALA A 100 0.55 5.18 -10.72
CA ALA A 100 1.94 5.63 -10.70
C ALA A 100 2.94 4.46 -10.57
N ALA A 101 2.64 3.46 -9.73
CA ALA A 101 3.47 2.26 -9.59
C ALA A 101 3.49 1.40 -10.87
N GLU A 102 2.34 1.28 -11.55
CA GLU A 102 2.24 0.58 -12.84
C GLU A 102 2.97 1.34 -13.95
N SER A 103 2.89 2.67 -13.96
CA SER A 103 3.64 3.50 -14.92
C SER A 103 5.15 3.37 -14.74
N LEU A 104 5.63 3.23 -13.50
CA LEU A 104 7.05 2.94 -13.21
C LEU A 104 7.47 1.58 -13.78
N LYS A 105 6.61 0.55 -13.60
CA LYS A 105 6.83 -0.79 -14.17
C LYS A 105 6.85 -0.78 -15.70
N ALA A 106 5.92 -0.05 -16.34
CA ALA A 106 5.82 0.02 -17.80
C ALA A 106 7.02 0.74 -18.44
N GLY A 107 7.63 1.72 -17.75
CA GLY A 107 8.86 2.36 -18.20
C GLY A 107 10.09 1.44 -18.23
N GLN A 108 10.01 0.26 -17.63
CA GLN A 108 11.07 -0.75 -17.60
C GLN A 108 10.89 -1.86 -18.63
N GLU A 109 9.71 -2.00 -19.22
CA GLU A 109 9.48 -2.92 -20.33
C GLU A 109 10.12 -2.34 -21.59
N THR A 110 11.45 -2.40 -21.64
CA THR A 110 12.15 -2.40 -22.92
C THR A 110 11.60 -3.59 -23.69
N PRO A 111 11.01 -3.41 -24.89
CA PRO A 111 10.66 -4.55 -25.71
C PRO A 111 11.97 -5.29 -25.96
N HIS A 112 12.11 -6.52 -25.47
CA HIS A 112 13.18 -7.39 -25.94
C HIS A 112 12.92 -7.64 -27.44
N PRO A 113 13.76 -7.14 -28.38
CA PRO A 113 13.62 -7.49 -29.78
C PRO A 113 14.26 -8.87 -29.93
N GLY A 114 13.52 -9.90 -29.55
CA GLY A 114 14.00 -11.27 -29.47
C GLY A 114 13.23 -12.21 -30.37
N LEU A 115 13.03 -11.87 -31.65
CA LEU A 115 12.71 -12.90 -32.65
C LEU A 115 13.20 -12.50 -34.05
N ARG A 116 14.46 -12.85 -34.31
CA ARG A 116 14.96 -13.14 -35.66
C ARG A 116 15.57 -14.54 -35.64
N ALA A 117 14.85 -15.50 -36.21
CA ALA A 117 15.39 -16.70 -36.83
C ALA A 117 14.30 -17.28 -37.74
N GLY A 118 14.56 -17.25 -39.04
CA GLY A 118 13.69 -17.66 -40.14
C GLY A 118 14.26 -17.13 -41.43
#